data_AF-A0A1H1IH18-F1
#
_entry.id   AF-A0A1H1IH18-F1
#
_cell.length_a   1.000
_cell.length_b   1.000
_cell.length_c   1.000
_cell.angle_alpha   90.00
_cell.angle_beta   90.00
_cell.angle_gamma   90.00
#
_symmetry.space_group_name_H-M   'P 1'
#
loop_
_entity.id
_entity.type
_entity.pdbx_description
1 polymer ?
#
loop_
_entity_poly.entity_id
_entity_poly.type
_entity_poly.pdbx_seq_one_letter_code
_entity_poly.pdbx_strand_id
1 'polypeptide(L)' 'MNDQCSHGISWGSKCLDCDVARAREIVSRWGAYVDESRMVIAEAQASEVEIAREHAQ' A
#
# COMPACT_ATOMS: atom_id res chain seq x y z
N MET A 1 15.00 -27.38 8.66
CA MET A 1 14.48 -26.10 8.14
C MET A 1 15.20 -25.85 6.83
N ASN A 2 14.48 -25.66 5.72
CA ASN A 2 15.10 -25.17 4.49
C ASN A 2 15.47 -23.71 4.71
N ASP A 3 16.77 -23.42 4.73
CA ASP A 3 17.36 -22.09 4.86
C ASP A 3 17.34 -21.32 3.52
N GLN A 4 16.66 -21.87 2.52
CA GLN A 4 16.53 -21.35 1.16
C GLN A 4 15.06 -21.31 0.73
N CYS A 5 14.76 -20.37 -0.17
CA CYS A 5 13.50 -20.33 -0.89
C CYS A 5 13.42 -21.46 -1.94
N SER A 6 12.24 -21.64 -2.56
CA SER A 6 12.00 -22.64 -3.60
C SER A 6 12.89 -22.49 -4.84
N HIS A 7 13.53 -21.32 -5.01
CA HIS A 7 14.46 -21.04 -6.10
C HIS A 7 15.93 -21.34 -5.73
N GLY A 8 16.19 -21.96 -4.56
CA GLY A 8 17.53 -22.31 -4.10
C GLY A 8 18.36 -21.13 -3.57
N ILE A 9 17.74 -19.97 -3.36
CA ILE A 9 18.40 -18.77 -2.82
C ILE A 9 18.15 -18.74 -1.31
N SER A 10 19.22 -18.55 -0.52
CA SER A 10 19.10 -18.42 0.94
C SER A 10 18.15 -17.29 1.34
N TRP A 11 17.35 -17.47 2.39
CA TRP A 11 16.38 -16.47 2.85
C TRP A 11 17.03 -15.12 3.27
N GLY A 12 18.33 -15.11 3.58
CA GLY A 12 19.09 -13.87 3.84
C GLY A 12 19.62 -13.16 2.58
N SER A 13 19.44 -13.76 1.40
CA SER A 13 19.85 -13.20 0.11
C SER A 13 18.64 -12.68 -0.66
N LYS A 14 18.88 -11.73 -1.58
CA LYS A 14 17.82 -11.17 -2.42
C LYS A 14 17.38 -12.18 -3.47
N CYS A 15 16.08 -12.47 -3.51
CA CYS A 15 15.43 -13.29 -4.53
C CYS A 15 14.31 -12.48 -5.19
N LEU A 16 14.47 -12.15 -6.48
CA LEU A 16 13.53 -11.27 -7.20
C LEU A 16 12.12 -11.88 -7.29
N ASP A 17 12.00 -13.18 -7.52
CA ASP A 17 10.71 -13.85 -7.60
C ASP A 17 9.97 -13.83 -6.25
N CYS A 18 10.70 -14.00 -5.15
CA CYS A 18 10.15 -13.87 -3.81
C CYS A 18 9.74 -12.42 -3.48
N ASP A 19 10.51 -11.43 -3.92
CA ASP A 19 10.15 -10.02 -3.77
C ASP A 19 8.85 -9.69 -4.53
N VAL A 20 8.71 -10.18 -5.76
CA VAL A 20 7.49 -10.01 -6.56
C VAL A 20 6.30 -10.72 -5.92
N ALA A 21 6.48 -11.96 -5.44
CA ALA A 21 5.44 -12.70 -4.74
C ALA A 21 4.97 -11.95 -3.48
N ARG A 22 5.91 -11.44 -2.67
CA ARG A 22 5.61 -10.64 -1.48
C ARG A 22 4.88 -9.34 -1.83
N ALA A 23 5.30 -8.64 -2.88
CA ALA A 23 4.63 -7.44 -3.33
C ALA A 23 3.18 -7.72 -3.76
N ARG A 24 2.95 -8.82 -4.49
CA ARG A 24 1.60 -9.25 -4.87
C ARG A 24 0.73 -9.58 -3.66
N GLU A 25 1.28 -10.27 -2.66
CA GLU A 25 0.56 -10.59 -1.43
C GLU A 25 0.18 -9.31 -0.67
N ILE A 26 1.10 -8.35 -0.55
CA ILE A 26 0.85 -7.05 0.09
C ILE A 26 -0.29 -6.31 -0.62
N VAL A 27 -0.23 -6.21 -1.95
CA VAL A 27 -1.27 -5.54 -2.75
C VAL A 27 -2.61 -6.27 -2.61
N SER A 28 -2.62 -7.60 -2.68
CA SER A 28 -3.84 -8.39 -2.53
C SER A 28 -4.49 -8.23 -1.15
N ARG A 29 -3.67 -8.11 -0.10
CA ARG A 29 -4.17 -8.03 1.28
C ARG A 29 -4.60 -6.62 1.67
N TRP A 30 -3.89 -5.59 1.18
CA TRP A 30 -4.03 -4.22 1.69
C TRP A 30 -4.44 -3.19 0.63
N GLY A 31 -4.45 -3.54 -0.65
CA GLY A 31 -4.73 -2.61 -1.74
C GLY A 31 -6.07 -1.90 -1.58
N ALA A 32 -7.14 -2.65 -1.33
CA ALA A 32 -8.48 -2.09 -1.15
C ALA A 32 -8.56 -1.11 0.04
N TYR A 33 -7.93 -1.44 1.19
CA TYR A 33 -7.89 -0.57 2.36
C TYR A 33 -7.12 0.73 2.09
N VAL A 34 -6.03 0.65 1.33
CA VAL A 34 -5.25 1.84 0.93
C VAL A 34 -6.08 2.72 0.01
N ASP A 35 -6.81 2.14 -0.94
CA ASP A 35 -7.65 2.90 -1.87
C ASP A 35 -8.83 3.56 -1.16
N GLU A 36 -9.51 2.85 -0.25
CA GLU A 36 -10.56 3.42 0.60
C GLU A 36 -10.02 4.58 1.46
N SER A 37 -8.86 4.39 2.10
CA SER A 37 -8.24 5.42 2.93
C SER A 37 -7.89 6.68 2.12
N ARG A 38 -7.43 6.50 0.87
CA ARG A 38 -7.15 7.62 -0.04
C ARG A 38 -8.41 8.40 -0.38
N MET A 39 -9.54 7.72 -0.58
CA MET A 39 -10.82 8.39 -0.85
C MET A 39 -11.26 9.24 0.33
N VAL A 40 -11.21 8.69 1.56
CA VAL A 40 -11.60 9.41 2.78
C VAL A 40 -10.72 10.65 3.00
N ILE A 41 -9.40 10.53 2.78
CA ILE A 41 -8.49 11.67 2.90
C ILE A 41 -8.81 12.75 1.85
N ALA A 42 -9.06 12.35 0.60
CA ALA A 42 -9.40 13.29 -0.46
C ALA A 42 -10.72 14.03 -0.18
N GLU A 43 -11.72 13.34 0.36
CA GLU A 43 -13.00 13.94 0.75
C GLU A 43 -12.85 14.93 1.91
N ALA A 44 -12.05 14.57 2.92
CA ALA A 44 -11.75 15.47 4.04
C ALA A 44 -11.04 16.74 3.56
N GLN A 45 -10.04 16.60 2.69
CA GLN A 45 -9.31 17.73 2.12
C GLN A 45 -10.21 18.64 1.25
N ALA A 46 -11.12 18.06 0.47
CA ALA A 46 -12.07 18.84 -0.32
C ALA A 46 -13.02 19.64 0.59
N SER A 47 -13.52 19.02 1.66
CA SER A 47 -14.41 19.66 2.63
C SER A 47 -13.73 20.83 3.36
N GLU A 48 -12.46 20.68 3.76
CA GLU A 48 -11.70 21.77 4.37
C GLU A 48 -11.53 22.98 3.44
N VAL A 49 -11.35 22.73 2.13
CA VAL A 49 -11.25 23.79 1.12
C VAL A 49 -12.59 24.51 0.93
N GLU A 50 -13.71 23.81 0.98
CA GLU A 50 -15.05 24.40 0.87
C GLU A 50 -15.38 25.29 2.07
N ILE A 51 -15.15 24.80 3.29
CA ILE A 51 -15.34 25.59 4.52
C ILE A 51 -14.49 26.86 4.49
N ALA A 52 -13.22 26.75 4.08
CA ALA A 52 -12.32 27.91 3.99
C ALA A 52 -12.81 28.97 2.98
N ARG A 53 -13.51 28.56 1.92
CA ARG A 53 -14.09 29.49 0.92
C ARG A 53 -15.33 30.19 1.44
N GLU A 54 -16.20 29.48 2.16
CA GLU A 54 -17.42 30.04 2.74
C GLU A 54 -17.12 31.09 3.81
N HIS A 55 -16.09 30.86 4.64
CA HIS A 55 -15.67 31.80 5.68
C HIS A 55 -14.86 33.02 5.18
N ALA A 56 -14.51 33.04 3.90
CA ALA A 56 -13.77 34.15 3.28
C ALA A 56 -14.68 35.17 2.54
N GLN A 57 -16.00 34.94 2.53
CA GLN A 57 -17.04 35.82 1.97
C GLN A 57 -17.68 36.68 3.06
#